data_AF-A0A9E2X9K7-F1
#
_entry.id   AF-A0A9E2X9K7-F1
#
_cell.length_a   1.000
_cell.length_b   1.000
_cell.length_c   1.000
_cell.angle_alpha   90.00
_cell.angle_beta   90.00
_cell.angle_gamma   90.00
#
_symmetry.space_group_name_H-M   'P 1'
#
loop_
_entity.id
_entity.type
_entity.pdbx_description
1 polymer ?
#
loop_
_entity_poly.entity_id
_entity_poly.type
_entity_poly.pdbx_seq_one_letter_code
_entity_poly.pdbx_strand_id
1 'polypeptide(L)' 'EREIVVQVARGRLSKQIAHDIGIAEATVKVHRSRAMQKMKARSLPELGRMADMLELVSDEPQRS' A
#
# COMPACT_ATOMS: atom_id res chain seq x y z
N GLU A 1 -6.44 0.68 -8.01
CA GLU A 1 -5.14 1.22 -7.53
C GLU A 1 -5.18 1.70 -6.09
N ARG A 2 -6.14 2.57 -5.69
CA ARG A 2 -6.20 3.16 -4.34
C ARG A 2 -6.13 2.14 -3.20
N GLU A 3 -6.86 1.04 -3.32
CA GLU A 3 -6.89 -0.01 -2.28
C GLU A 3 -5.52 -0.65 -2.02
N ILE A 4 -4.76 -0.98 -3.06
CA ILE A 4 -3.40 -1.52 -2.90
C ILE A 4 -2.48 -0.49 -2.24
N VAL A 5 -2.58 0.79 -2.62
CA VAL A 5 -1.76 1.86 -2.04
C VAL A 5 -2.06 2.05 -0.55
N VAL A 6 -3.33 2.00 -0.15
CA VAL A 6 -3.75 2.06 1.26
C VAL A 6 -3.18 0.87 2.05
N GLN A 7 -3.27 -0.34 1.51
CA GLN A 7 -2.76 -1.53 2.20
C GLN A 7 -1.23 -1.55 2.29
N VAL A 8 -0.54 -1.04 1.26
CA VAL A 8 0.91 -0.85 1.26
C VAL A 8 1.31 0.22 2.28
N ALA A 9 0.52 1.28 2.39
CA ALA A 9 0.74 2.33 3.37
C ALA A 9 0.61 1.82 4.80
N ARG A 10 -0.36 0.93 5.05
CA ARG A 10 -0.50 0.16 6.31
C ARG A 10 0.61 -0.89 6.53
N GLY A 11 1.67 -0.89 5.73
CA GLY A 11 2.82 -1.79 5.89
C GLY A 11 2.59 -3.22 5.43
N ARG A 12 1.49 -3.54 4.73
CA ARG A 12 1.18 -4.93 4.35
C ARG A 12 2.11 -5.48 3.26
N LEU A 13 2.40 -6.78 3.36
CA LEU A 13 3.22 -7.50 2.39
C LEU A 13 2.44 -7.73 1.10
N SER A 14 3.15 -7.74 -0.04
CA SER A 14 2.51 -7.94 -1.35
C SER A 14 1.71 -9.25 -1.41
N LYS A 15 2.21 -10.29 -0.75
CA LYS A 15 1.55 -11.60 -0.67
C LYS A 15 0.22 -11.55 0.09
N GLN A 16 0.14 -10.79 1.19
CA GLN A 16 -1.10 -10.64 1.96
C GLN A 16 -2.14 -9.84 1.17
N ILE A 17 -1.70 -8.76 0.53
CA ILE A 17 -2.57 -7.93 -0.32
C ILE A 17 -3.11 -8.73 -1.51
N ALA A 18 -2.24 -9.53 -2.14
CA ALA A 18 -2.59 -10.40 -3.26
C ALA A 18 -3.66 -11.43 -2.86
N HIS A 19 -3.46 -12.06 -1.69
CA HIS A 19 -4.39 -13.02 -1.12
C HIS A 19 -5.75 -12.37 -0.85
N ASP A 20 -5.78 -11.21 -0.19
CA ASP A 20 -7.03 -10.58 0.24
C ASP A 20 -7.83 -9.98 -0.92
N ILE A 21 -7.16 -9.47 -1.95
CA ILE A 21 -7.79 -8.85 -3.12
C ILE A 21 -8.07 -9.89 -4.24
N GLY A 22 -7.51 -11.09 -4.14
CA GLY A 22 -7.68 -12.13 -5.15
C GLY A 22 -6.94 -11.86 -6.46
N ILE A 23 -5.78 -11.20 -6.40
CA ILE A 23 -4.95 -10.88 -7.58
C ILE A 23 -3.54 -11.45 -7.44
N ALA A 24 -2.81 -11.55 -8.55
CA ALA A 24 -1.43 -12.01 -8.52
C ALA A 24 -0.51 -11.06 -7.72
N GLU A 25 0.44 -11.62 -6.97
CA GLU A 25 1.45 -10.86 -6.23
C GLU A 25 2.28 -9.94 -7.15
N ALA A 26 2.57 -10.39 -8.37
CA ALA A 26 3.25 -9.59 -9.38
C ALA A 26 2.45 -8.32 -9.73
N THR A 27 1.12 -8.41 -9.83
CA THR A 27 0.23 -7.27 -10.06
C THR A 27 0.32 -6.28 -8.90
N VAL A 28 0.32 -6.75 -7.66
CA VAL A 28 0.52 -5.89 -6.47
C VAL A 28 1.86 -5.16 -6.53
N LYS A 29 2.95 -5.84 -6.93
CA LYS A 29 4.29 -5.22 -7.08
C LYS A 29 4.28 -4.10 -8.12
N VAL A 30 3.60 -4.27 -9.26
CA VAL A 30 3.46 -3.21 -10.28
C VAL A 30 2.75 -1.99 -9.69
N HIS A 31 1.66 -2.19 -8.97
CA HIS A 31 0.93 -1.08 -8.33
C HIS A 31 1.77 -0.38 -7.26
N ARG A 32 2.56 -1.11 -6.47
CA ARG A 32 3.52 -0.56 -5.50
C ARG A 32 4.56 0.34 -6.17
N SER A 33 5.19 -0.12 -7.25
CA SER A 33 6.19 0.66 -7.99
C SER A 33 5.60 1.94 -8.57
N ARG A 34 4.38 1.88 -9.12
CA ARG A 34 3.67 3.07 -9.61
C ARG A 34 3.34 4.06 -8.49
N ALA A 35 2.93 3.56 -7.33
CA ALA A 35 2.64 4.40 -6.16
C ALA A 35 3.91 5.11 -5.66
N MET A 36 5.02 4.39 -5.56
CA MET A 36 6.31 4.98 -5.20
C MET A 36 6.75 6.06 -6.19
N GLN A 37 6.61 5.83 -7.50
CA GLN A 37 6.90 6.85 -8.52
C GLN A 37 6.00 8.08 -8.37
N LYS A 38 4.68 7.90 -8.23
CA LYS A 38 3.71 8.99 -8.08
C LYS A 38 3.98 9.83 -6.82
N MET A 39 4.34 9.18 -5.72
CA MET A 39 4.60 9.84 -4.44
C MET A 39 6.06 10.28 -4.25
N LYS A 40 6.95 9.96 -5.20
CA LYS A 40 8.40 10.18 -5.10
C LYS A 40 9.02 9.50 -3.87
N ALA A 41 8.46 8.39 -3.43
CA ALA A 41 9.00 7.58 -2.35
C ALA A 41 10.13 6.68 -2.87
N ARG A 42 11.24 6.63 -2.14
CA ARG A 42 12.42 5.81 -2.42
C ARG A 42 12.32 4.43 -1.76
N SER A 43 11.40 4.25 -0.81
CA SER A 43 11.14 2.95 -0.17
C SER A 43 9.67 2.77 0.20
N LEU A 44 9.26 1.52 0.45
CA LEU A 44 7.90 1.20 0.89
C LEU A 44 7.56 1.75 2.30
N PRO A 45 8.48 1.73 3.29
CA PRO A 45 8.25 2.40 4.56
C PRO A 45 8.13 3.92 4.42
N GLU A 46 8.88 4.54 3.50
CA GLU A 46 8.73 5.97 3.20
C GLU A 46 7.38 6.27 2.56
N LEU A 47 6.93 5.43 1.62
CA LEU A 47 5.59 5.53 1.04
C LEU A 47 4.49 5.42 2.11
N GLY A 48 4.64 4.52 3.09
CA GLY A 48 3.71 4.40 4.23
C GLY A 48 3.64 5.67 5.07
N ARG A 49 4.79 6.20 5.51
CA ARG A 49 4.84 7.46 6.24
C ARG A 49 4.25 8.64 5.47
N MET A 50 4.49 8.71 4.15
CA MET A 50 3.92 9.77 3.30
C MET A 50 2.40 9.64 3.17
N ALA A 51 1.88 8.42 3.12
CA ALA A 51 0.45 8.18 3.09
C ALA A 51 -0.24 8.48 4.44
N ASP A 52 0.43 8.18 5.56
CA ASP A 52 -0.01 8.56 6.91
C ASP A 52 -0.10 10.09 7.05
N MET A 53 0.94 10.82 6.61
CA MET A 53 0.97 12.29 6.65
C MET A 53 -0.11 12.96 5.80
N LEU A 54 -0.58 12.30 4.76
CA LEU A 54 -1.64 12.80 3.88
C LEU A 54 -3.03 12.34 4.30
N GLU A 55 -3.16 11.69 5.46
CA GLU A 55 -4.41 11.09 5.96
C GLU A 55 -5.09 10.16 4.93
N LEU A 56 -4.31 9.61 3.99
CA LEU A 56 -4.82 8.72 2.94
C LEU A 56 -5.22 7.35 3.48
N VAL A 57 -4.75 7.05 4.69
CA VAL A 57 -5.10 5.90 5.50
C VAL A 57 -5.97 6.43 6.64
N SER A 58 -7.28 6.44 6.42
CA SER A 58 -8.22 6.61 7.51
C SER A 58 -8.02 5.44 8.47
N ASP A 59 -7.78 5.77 9.73
CA ASP A 59 -7.54 4.88 10.84
C ASP A 59 -8.87 4.19 11.21
N GLU A 60 -9.36 3.30 10.34
CA GLU A 60 -10.25 2.26 10.83
C GLU A 60 -9.36 1.24 11.54
N PRO A 61 -9.44 1.13 12.87
CA PRO A 61 -8.74 0.08 13.58
C PRO A 61 -9.25 -1.23 13.01
N GLN A 62 -8.32 -2.04 12.50
CA GLN A 62 -8.57 -3.45 12.20
C GLN A 62 -8.88 -4.13 13.53
N ARG A 63 -10.11 -3.94 14.05
CA ARG A 63 -10.63 -4.65 15.21
C ARG A 63 -10.81 -6.11 14.78
N SER A 64 -9.90 -6.93 15.32
CA SER A 64 -10.07 -8.32 15.75
C SER A 64 -10.86 -9.26 14.84
#